data_AF-A0A2T2WI20-F1
#
_entry.id   AF-A0A2T2WI20-F1
#
_cell.length_a   1.000
_cell.length_b   1.000
_cell.length_c   1.000
_cell.angle_alpha   90.00
_cell.angle_beta   90.00
_cell.angle_gamma   90.00
#
_symmetry.space_group_name_H-M   'P 1'
#
loop_
_entity.id
_entity.type
_entity.pdbx_description
1 polymer ?
#
loop_
_entity_poly.entity_id
_entity_poly.type
_entity_poly.pdbx_seq_one_letter_code
_entity_poly.pdbx_strand_id
1 'polypeptide(L)'
;MLANRHLAQAVADQGFGQFFAQLRYQAPRYGTRLVEADRWFPSSKRCSTPGCGYVKQDLTVQDRAWTCPACGMMHDRDVNAANNLKRLATETALPVATRPAMTATMWATADIGGKVTPVRHEATPESLLSASGQEEFGDHQRSPNL
;
A
#
# COMPACT_ATOMS: atom_id res chain seq x y z
N MET A 1 -0.60 10.81 -15.99
CA MET A 1 0.37 9.70 -15.75
C MET A 1 0.82 9.03 -17.05
N LEU A 2 0.03 9.08 -18.14
CA LEU A 2 0.36 8.44 -19.43
C LEU A 2 1.05 9.39 -20.44
N ALA A 3 1.56 10.54 -20.00
CA ALA A 3 2.17 11.53 -20.90
C ALA A 3 3.58 11.11 -21.38
N ASN A 4 4.30 10.30 -20.60
CA ASN A 4 5.61 9.80 -20.99
C ASN A 4 5.45 8.51 -21.79
N ARG A 5 5.69 8.56 -23.11
CA ARG A 5 5.54 7.41 -24.02
C ARG A 5 6.41 6.20 -23.65
N HIS A 6 7.57 6.41 -23.04
CA HIS A 6 8.46 5.30 -22.66
C HIS A 6 7.96 4.53 -21.44
N LEU A 7 7.24 5.22 -20.53
CA LEU A 7 6.75 4.62 -19.28
C LEU A 7 5.24 4.34 -19.32
N ALA A 8 4.51 4.89 -20.28
CA ALA A 8 3.05 4.81 -20.34
C ALA A 8 2.53 3.38 -20.37
N GLN A 9 3.15 2.51 -21.19
CA GLN A 9 2.77 1.09 -21.28
C GLN A 9 2.99 0.38 -19.94
N ALA A 10 4.21 0.47 -19.40
CA ALA A 10 4.56 -0.18 -18.14
C ALA A 10 3.68 0.29 -16.96
N VAL A 11 3.28 1.56 -16.95
CA VAL A 11 2.36 2.13 -15.95
C VAL A 11 0.91 1.66 -16.17
N ALA A 12 0.47 1.57 -17.43
CA ALA A 12 -0.88 1.08 -17.77
C ALA A 12 -1.06 -0.39 -17.39
N ASP A 13 -0.04 -1.21 -17.65
CA ASP A 13 -0.03 -2.64 -17.36
C ASP A 13 -0.19 -2.96 -15.86
N GLN A 14 0.14 -2.02 -14.96
CA GLN A 14 -0.05 -2.20 -13.50
C GLN A 14 -1.52 -2.13 -13.06
N GLY A 15 -2.43 -1.60 -13.89
CA GLY A 15 -3.87 -1.62 -13.59
C GLY A 15 -4.29 -0.85 -12.33
N PHE A 16 -3.56 0.20 -11.91
CA PHE A 16 -3.84 0.95 -10.67
C PHE A 16 -5.29 1.44 -10.56
N GLY A 17 -5.92 1.84 -11.66
CA GLY A 17 -7.32 2.28 -11.65
C GLY A 17 -8.28 1.19 -11.17
N GLN A 18 -8.09 -0.04 -11.66
CA GLN A 18 -8.89 -1.20 -11.23
C GLN A 18 -8.57 -1.61 -9.80
N PHE A 19 -7.29 -1.56 -9.41
CA PHE A 19 -6.88 -1.82 -8.03
C PHE A 19 -7.63 -0.91 -7.03
N PHE A 20 -7.66 0.41 -7.28
CA PHE A 20 -8.43 1.34 -6.43
C PHE A 20 -9.95 1.13 -6.52
N ALA A 21 -10.49 0.78 -7.69
CA ALA A 21 -11.91 0.46 -7.81
C ALA A 21 -12.31 -0.73 -6.92
N GLN A 22 -11.49 -1.79 -6.90
CA GLN A 22 -11.70 -2.94 -6.02
C GLN A 22 -11.59 -2.57 -4.55
N LEU A 23 -10.60 -1.75 -4.16
CA LEU A 23 -10.49 -1.28 -2.77
C LEU A 23 -11.72 -0.47 -2.33
N ARG A 24 -12.21 0.45 -3.17
CA ARG A 24 -13.40 1.26 -2.88
C ARG A 24 -14.67 0.41 -2.77
N TYR A 25 -14.76 -0.63 -3.58
CA TYR A 25 -15.87 -1.58 -3.53
C TYR A 25 -15.84 -2.46 -2.26
N GLN A 26 -14.66 -2.97 -1.89
CA GLN A 26 -14.54 -3.91 -0.76
C GLN A 26 -14.49 -3.21 0.60
N ALA A 27 -13.87 -2.05 0.73
CA ALA A 27 -13.65 -1.41 2.03
C ALA A 27 -14.95 -1.21 2.85
N PRO A 28 -16.06 -0.70 2.28
CA PRO A 28 -17.33 -0.58 3.01
C PRO A 28 -17.90 -1.93 3.45
N ARG A 29 -17.71 -2.99 2.66
CA ARG A 29 -18.21 -4.34 2.95
C ARG A 29 -17.62 -4.92 4.24
N TYR A 30 -16.39 -4.50 4.58
CA TYR A 30 -15.68 -4.93 5.79
C TYR A 30 -15.68 -3.86 6.89
N GLY A 31 -16.38 -2.73 6.71
CA GLY A 31 -16.35 -1.62 7.65
C GLY A 31 -14.97 -0.93 7.77
N THR A 32 -14.11 -1.09 6.75
CA THR A 32 -12.77 -0.51 6.73
C THR A 32 -12.81 0.90 6.16
N ARG A 33 -12.17 1.86 6.85
CA ARG A 33 -11.98 3.21 6.32
C ARG A 33 -10.84 3.24 5.30
N LEU A 34 -11.16 3.54 4.05
CA LEU A 34 -10.16 3.80 3.01
C LEU A 34 -9.77 5.29 3.02
N VAL A 35 -8.46 5.58 3.11
CA VAL A 35 -7.90 6.93 2.99
C VAL A 35 -6.97 6.94 1.79
N GLU A 36 -7.25 7.81 0.82
CA GLU A 36 -6.43 7.99 -0.37
C GLU A 36 -5.54 9.21 -0.19
N ALA A 37 -4.24 9.03 -0.43
CA ALA A 37 -3.30 10.15 -0.45
C ALA A 37 -3.50 11.00 -1.72
N ASP A 38 -3.27 12.31 -1.59
CA ASP A 38 -3.23 13.17 -2.77
C ASP A 38 -2.15 12.71 -3.77
N ARG A 39 -2.41 12.94 -5.06
CA ARG A 39 -1.50 12.57 -6.15
C ARG A 39 -0.08 13.09 -5.96
N TRP A 40 0.07 14.27 -5.38
CA TRP A 40 1.34 14.97 -5.19
C TRP A 40 1.86 14.87 -3.75
N PHE A 41 1.26 14.01 -2.93
CA PHE A 41 1.73 13.78 -1.57
C PHE A 41 3.19 13.26 -1.58
N PRO A 42 4.14 13.95 -0.93
CA PRO A 42 5.56 13.63 -1.03
C PRO A 42 5.96 12.46 -0.11
N SER A 43 5.32 11.29 -0.24
CA SER A 43 5.51 10.15 0.65
C SER A 43 6.96 9.65 0.70
N SER A 44 7.61 9.47 -0.44
CA SER A 44 9.00 8.99 -0.52
C SER A 44 10.05 10.07 -0.24
N LYS A 45 9.70 11.34 -0.48
CA LYS A 45 10.58 12.51 -0.37
C LYS A 45 10.61 13.13 1.02
N ARG A 46 9.51 13.03 1.77
CA ARG A 46 9.39 13.57 3.13
C ARG A 46 10.08 12.65 4.13
N CYS A 47 10.86 13.20 5.04
CA CYS A 47 11.48 12.46 6.12
C CYS A 47 10.39 11.97 7.10
N SER A 48 10.31 10.66 7.32
CA SER A 48 9.36 10.06 8.26
C SER A 48 9.76 10.22 9.73
N THR A 49 10.99 10.66 10.02
CA THR A 49 11.47 10.86 11.40
C THR A 49 10.58 11.87 12.13
N PRO A 50 10.09 11.55 13.35
CA PRO A 50 9.29 12.47 14.14
C PRO A 50 10.01 13.82 14.34
N GLY A 51 9.29 14.93 14.13
CA GLY A 51 9.83 16.29 14.33
C GLY A 51 10.71 16.86 13.20
N CYS A 52 11.11 16.08 12.19
CA CYS A 52 12.00 16.58 11.12
C CYS A 52 11.23 17.27 9.98
N GLY A 53 10.34 16.54 9.30
CA GLY A 53 9.50 17.10 8.22
C GLY A 53 10.21 17.54 6.94
N TYR A 54 11.54 17.37 6.83
CA TYR A 54 12.32 17.71 5.64
C TYR A 54 11.79 17.01 4.39
N VAL A 55 11.76 17.70 3.24
CA VAL A 55 11.33 17.14 1.95
C VAL A 55 12.48 17.26 0.93
N LYS A 56 13.02 16.11 0.52
CA LYS A 56 14.09 16.04 -0.49
C LYS A 56 13.50 16.28 -1.89
N GLN A 57 13.87 17.38 -2.55
CA GLN A 57 13.28 17.76 -3.84
C GLN A 57 13.82 16.93 -5.02
N ASP A 58 15.11 16.63 -4.97
CA ASP A 58 15.95 15.99 -5.99
C ASP A 58 16.02 14.46 -5.88
N LEU A 59 15.08 13.82 -5.17
CA LEU A 59 15.02 12.36 -5.09
C LEU A 59 14.47 11.77 -6.40
N THR A 60 15.21 10.84 -7.00
CA THR A 60 14.84 10.13 -8.23
C THR A 60 14.25 8.75 -7.93
N VAL A 61 13.71 8.08 -8.96
CA VAL A 61 13.18 6.71 -8.82
C VAL A 61 14.28 5.68 -8.60
N GLN A 62 15.51 5.96 -9.06
CA GLN A 62 16.66 5.05 -8.94
C GLN A 62 17.25 5.05 -7.52
N ASP A 63 17.06 6.14 -6.77
CA ASP A 63 17.55 6.28 -5.39
C ASP A 63 16.75 5.38 -4.44
N ARG A 64 17.28 4.22 -4.08
CA ARG A 64 16.63 3.29 -3.14
C ARG A 64 16.77 3.71 -1.68
N ALA A 65 17.84 4.42 -1.34
CA ALA A 65 18.08 4.91 0.00
C ALA A 65 18.65 6.34 -0.04
N TRP A 66 18.37 7.13 1.00
CA TRP A 66 18.91 8.48 1.15
C TRP A 66 19.06 8.87 2.62
N THR A 67 20.03 9.74 2.90
CA THR A 67 20.25 10.28 4.24
C THR A 67 19.59 11.64 4.35
N CYS A 68 18.80 11.84 5.40
CA CYS A 68 18.15 13.12 5.64
C CYS A 68 19.17 14.17 6.09
N PRO A 69 19.33 15.30 5.38
CA PRO A 69 20.31 16.33 5.75
C PRO A 69 19.91 17.10 7.02
N ALA A 70 18.64 17.07 7.41
CA ALA A 70 18.15 17.78 8.59
C ALA A 70 18.28 16.98 9.90
N CYS A 71 18.12 15.65 9.86
CA CYS A 71 18.18 14.80 11.07
C CYS A 71 19.20 13.66 11.02
N GLY A 72 19.93 13.51 9.92
CA GLY A 72 20.97 12.49 9.75
C GLY A 72 20.47 11.06 9.57
N MET A 73 19.16 10.81 9.67
CA MET A 73 18.59 9.46 9.53
C MET A 73 18.75 8.94 8.10
N MET A 74 19.19 7.68 7.97
CA MET A 74 19.19 6.96 6.71
C MET A 74 17.82 6.33 6.48
N HIS A 75 17.26 6.53 5.30
CA HIS A 75 15.96 6.02 4.89
C HIS A 75 16.09 5.06 3.73
N ASP A 76 15.48 3.88 3.84
CA ASP A 76 14.97 3.17 2.66
C ASP A 76 13.75 3.93 2.13
N ARG A 77 13.73 4.17 0.81
CA ARG A 77 12.73 5.03 0.17
C ARG A 77 11.31 4.49 0.33
N ASP A 78 11.13 3.17 0.20
CA ASP A 78 9.81 2.55 0.19
C ASP A 78 9.28 2.38 1.61
N VAL A 79 10.14 2.03 2.57
CA VAL A 79 9.81 2.02 4.01
C VAL A 79 9.45 3.43 4.50
N ASN A 80 10.21 4.45 4.11
CA ASN A 80 9.90 5.85 4.43
C ASN A 80 8.55 6.28 3.83
N ALA A 81 8.26 5.92 2.57
CA ALA A 81 6.98 6.18 1.93
C ALA A 81 5.81 5.51 2.67
N ALA A 82 5.95 4.25 3.06
CA ALA A 82 4.94 3.52 3.83
C ALA A 82 4.68 4.18 5.19
N ASN A 83 5.73 4.61 5.90
CA ASN A 83 5.59 5.32 7.18
C ASN A 83 4.85 6.65 7.04
N ASN A 84 5.14 7.41 5.99
CA ASN A 84 4.44 8.67 5.73
C ASN A 84 2.97 8.45 5.32
N LEU A 85 2.67 7.44 4.53
CA LEU A 85 1.29 7.08 4.18
C LEU A 85 0.51 6.57 5.41
N LYS A 86 1.14 5.77 6.26
CA LYS A 86 0.56 5.36 7.55
C LYS A 86 0.22 6.57 8.41
N ARG A 87 1.15 7.52 8.54
CA ARG A 87 0.93 8.76 9.30
C ARG A 87 -0.26 9.54 8.74
N LEU A 88 -0.31 9.76 7.42
CA LEU A 88 -1.41 10.44 6.75
C LEU A 88 -2.76 9.75 7.05
N ALA A 89 -2.81 8.42 6.93
CA ALA A 89 -4.00 7.65 7.20
C ALA A 89 -4.43 7.78 8.67
N THR A 90 -3.50 7.70 9.63
CA THR A 90 -3.81 7.87 11.06
C THR A 90 -4.28 9.28 11.39
N GLU A 91 -3.65 10.32 10.85
CA GLU A 91 -4.05 11.71 11.06
C GLU A 91 -5.45 11.99 10.49
N THR A 92 -5.79 11.36 9.36
CA THR A 92 -7.12 11.50 8.73
C THR A 92 -8.20 10.65 9.40
N ALA A 93 -7.81 9.51 9.97
CA ALA A 93 -8.73 8.56 10.62
C ALA A 93 -9.07 8.95 12.07
N LEU A 94 -8.19 9.69 12.74
CA LEU A 94 -8.54 10.29 14.02
C LEU A 94 -9.72 11.25 13.78
N PRO A 95 -10.83 11.16 14.55
CA PRO A 95 -11.75 12.28 14.63
C PRO A 95 -10.89 13.49 15.00
N VAL A 96 -11.14 14.66 14.39
CA VAL A 96 -10.50 15.91 14.79
C VAL A 96 -10.86 16.12 16.27
N ALA A 97 -10.06 15.55 17.15
CA ALA A 97 -10.02 15.88 18.54
C ALA A 97 -9.35 17.25 18.51
N THR A 98 -10.16 18.30 18.48
CA THR A 98 -9.77 19.61 18.97
C THR A 98 -8.96 19.35 20.22
N ARG A 99 -7.64 19.64 20.18
CA ARG A 99 -6.73 19.34 21.30
C ARG A 99 -7.38 19.94 22.55
N PRO A 100 -7.85 19.14 23.52
CA PRO A 100 -8.32 19.72 24.74
C PRO A 100 -7.08 20.34 25.40
N ALA A 101 -7.19 21.62 25.77
CA ALA A 101 -6.24 22.21 26.69
C ALA A 101 -6.17 21.27 27.90
N MET A 102 -4.98 20.73 28.16
CA MET A 102 -4.80 19.64 29.11
C MET A 102 -4.96 20.19 30.53
N THR A 103 -6.17 20.11 31.08
CA THR A 103 -6.36 19.96 32.53
C THR A 103 -6.52 18.49 32.82
N ALA A 104 -5.49 17.92 33.45
CA ALA A 104 -5.44 16.53 33.85
C ALA A 104 -6.57 16.22 34.84
N THR A 105 -7.42 15.26 34.51
CA THR A 105 -8.06 14.38 35.49
C THR A 105 -8.34 13.02 34.82
N MET A 106 -8.14 11.97 35.61
CA MET A 106 -7.95 10.58 35.23
C MET A 106 -9.19 9.88 34.62
N TRP A 107 -8.92 8.65 34.15
CA TRP A 107 -9.73 7.42 34.16
C TRP A 107 -11.16 7.41 33.54
N ALA A 108 -11.23 6.96 32.28
CA ALA A 108 -12.34 6.13 31.80
C ALA A 108 -11.81 5.18 30.71
N THR A 109 -11.68 3.89 31.03
CA THR A 109 -11.48 2.84 30.02
C THR A 109 -12.83 2.57 29.36
N ALA A 110 -13.05 3.15 28.20
CA ALA A 110 -14.15 2.74 27.33
C ALA A 110 -13.72 1.48 26.56
N ASP A 111 -14.43 0.38 26.78
CA ASP A 111 -14.31 -0.85 26.01
C ASP A 111 -14.62 -0.58 24.54
N ILE A 112 -13.58 -0.42 23.71
CA ILE A 112 -13.74 -0.47 22.25
C ILE A 112 -13.74 -1.95 21.86
N GLY A 113 -14.91 -2.56 21.97
CA GLY A 113 -15.21 -3.89 21.44
C GLY A 113 -15.22 -3.89 19.90
N GLY A 114 -14.07 -3.68 19.27
CA GLY A 114 -13.87 -3.96 17.85
C GLY A 114 -13.65 -5.47 17.67
N LYS A 115 -14.62 -6.19 17.10
CA LYS A 115 -14.43 -7.58 16.69
C LYS A 115 -13.30 -7.64 15.66
N VAL A 116 -12.12 -8.09 16.08
CA VAL A 116 -11.06 -8.52 15.17
C VAL A 116 -11.49 -9.87 14.61
N THR A 117 -11.97 -9.91 13.37
CA THR A 117 -12.08 -11.18 12.65
C THR A 117 -10.67 -11.68 12.36
N PRO A 118 -10.29 -12.87 12.85
CA PRO A 118 -8.99 -13.45 12.53
C PRO A 118 -8.92 -13.76 11.03
N VAL A 119 -7.78 -13.46 10.42
CA VAL A 119 -7.45 -13.91 9.06
C VAL A 119 -7.37 -15.44 9.10
N ARG A 120 -8.27 -16.13 8.40
CA ARG A 120 -8.10 -17.55 8.12
C ARG A 120 -6.91 -17.69 7.19
N HIS A 121 -5.81 -18.20 7.71
CA HIS A 121 -4.80 -18.83 6.87
C HIS A 121 -5.41 -20.14 6.39
N GLU A 122 -5.86 -20.17 5.13
CA GLU A 122 -6.15 -21.44 4.46
C GLU A 122 -4.80 -22.13 4.24
N ALA A 123 -4.39 -22.94 5.22
CA ALA A 123 -3.43 -23.99 5.01
C ALA A 123 -4.06 -24.95 4.01
N THR A 124 -3.55 -24.97 2.78
CA THR A 124 -3.88 -25.96 1.75
C THR A 124 -3.64 -27.37 2.30
N PRO A 125 -4.67 -28.23 2.44
CA PRO A 125 -4.46 -29.66 2.51
C PRO A 125 -4.34 -30.17 1.06
N GLU A 126 -3.30 -30.96 0.79
CA GLU A 126 -3.13 -31.75 -0.44
C GLU A 126 -4.28 -32.75 -0.63
N SER A 127 -5.46 -32.31 -1.08
CA SER A 127 -6.55 -33.25 -1.41
C SER A 127 -7.60 -32.73 -2.40
N LEU A 128 -7.24 -31.85 -3.33
CA LEU A 128 -8.08 -31.53 -4.50
C LEU A 128 -7.38 -31.91 -5.80
N LEU A 129 -6.92 -33.17 -5.87
CA LEU A 129 -6.85 -33.92 -7.12
C LEU A 129 -8.28 -34.42 -7.40
N SER A 130 -8.84 -34.00 -8.54
CA SER A 130 -9.99 -34.59 -9.29
C SER A 130 -11.12 -33.60 -9.58
N ALA A 131 -10.90 -32.72 -10.57
CA ALA A 131 -11.91 -32.25 -11.53
C ALA A 131 -11.15 -31.56 -12.68
N SER A 132 -10.59 -32.31 -13.62
CA SER A 132 -11.17 -32.61 -14.95
C SER A 132 -11.47 -31.36 -15.79
N GLY A 133 -10.64 -31.15 -16.81
CA GLY A 133 -10.76 -30.09 -17.82
C GLY A 133 -9.48 -29.96 -18.64
N GLN A 134 -9.03 -31.08 -19.24
CA GLN A 134 -7.92 -31.09 -20.20
C GLN A 134 -8.43 -30.48 -21.51
N GLU A 135 -7.89 -29.32 -21.88
CA GLU A 135 -7.84 -28.92 -23.29
C GLU A 135 -6.47 -29.34 -23.83
N GLU A 136 -6.53 -30.24 -24.80
CA GLU A 136 -5.42 -30.98 -25.37
C GLU A 136 -4.47 -30.05 -26.15
N PHE A 137 -3.24 -29.90 -25.69
CA PHE A 137 -2.13 -29.42 -26.52
C PHE A 137 -1.64 -30.59 -27.38
N GLY A 138 -2.10 -30.64 -28.63
CA GLY A 138 -1.53 -31.51 -29.64
C GLY A 138 -0.11 -31.09 -29.98
N ASP A 139 0.88 -31.81 -29.42
CA ASP A 139 2.27 -31.80 -29.87
C ASP A 139 2.36 -32.58 -31.19
N HIS A 140 2.79 -31.92 -32.26
CA HIS A 140 3.15 -32.56 -33.53
C HIS A 140 4.66 -32.40 -33.71
N GLN A 141 5.42 -33.31 -33.10
CA GLN A 141 6.83 -33.46 -33.44
C GLN A 141 6.99 -34.31 -34.70
N ARG A 142 7.50 -33.64 -35.74
CA ARG A 142 8.49 -34.07 -36.75
C ARG A 142 8.41 -35.48 -37.35
N SER A 143 8.48 -35.52 -38.69
CA SER A 143 9.60 -36.19 -39.39
C SER A 143 9.68 -35.88 -40.90
N PRO A 144 10.81 -36.19 -41.58
CA PRO A 144 11.44 -35.39 -42.64
C PRO A 144 11.23 -35.91 -44.08
N ASN A 145 11.85 -35.17 -45.02
CA ASN A 145 12.20 -35.49 -46.41
C ASN A 145 11.11 -35.42 -47.49
N LEU A 146 11.17 -34.36 -48.30
CA LEU A 146 11.62 -34.39 -49.72
C LEU A 146 12.04 -32.97 -50.15
#